data_AF-A0A531LFS1-F1
#
_entry.id   AF-A0A531LFS1-F1
#
_cell.length_a   1.000
_cell.length_b   1.000
_cell.length_c   1.000
_cell.angle_alpha   90.00
_cell.angle_beta   90.00
_cell.angle_gamma   90.00
#
_symmetry.space_group_name_H-M   'P 1'
#
loop_
_entity.id
_entity.type
_entity.pdbx_description
1 polymer ?
#
loop_
_entity_poly.entity_id
_entity_poly.type
_entity_poly.pdbx_seq_one_letter_code
_entity_poly.pdbx_strand_id
1 'polypeptide(L)'
;MGLRFIFMLTRNDRTVEDASKQLQTALKLGVRHIGFKDIGLPIEQLKSLNAAIKAGGATSYLEVVSLDRDSEVVSARAATEIGVDVLLGGTRVDDVLPVIAGIDIQYCPFPGRI
;
A
#
# COMPACT_ATOMS: atom_id res chain seq x y z
N MET A 1 2.14 7.39 -24.22
CA MET A 1 2.64 7.18 -22.85
C MET A 1 1.93 8.20 -21.95
N GLY A 2 1.01 7.75 -21.10
CA GLY A 2 0.18 8.63 -20.26
C GLY A 2 0.77 8.84 -18.86
N LEU A 3 0.22 9.81 -18.12
CA LEU A 3 0.53 10.04 -16.71
C LEU A 3 0.18 8.78 -15.89
N ARG A 4 1.13 8.25 -15.13
CA ARG A 4 0.84 7.24 -14.09
C ARG A 4 0.57 7.98 -12.78
N PHE A 5 -0.67 7.92 -12.33
CA PHE A 5 -1.17 8.61 -11.14
C PHE A 5 -1.64 7.58 -10.12
N ILE A 6 -1.07 7.61 -8.92
CA ILE A 6 -1.49 6.79 -7.78
C ILE A 6 -2.42 7.64 -6.91
N PHE A 7 -3.67 7.20 -6.76
CA PHE A 7 -4.61 7.85 -5.85
C PHE A 7 -4.47 7.25 -4.45
N MET A 8 -3.97 8.04 -3.51
CA MET A 8 -3.79 7.62 -2.12
C MET A 8 -5.08 7.82 -1.31
N LEU A 9 -5.63 6.74 -0.77
CA LEU A 9 -6.81 6.72 0.11
C LEU A 9 -6.45 7.17 1.53
N THR A 10 -5.74 8.29 1.65
CA THR A 10 -5.11 8.73 2.90
C THR A 10 -5.42 10.19 3.23
N ARG A 11 -5.50 10.50 4.52
CA ARG A 11 -5.56 11.87 5.07
C ARG A 11 -4.72 11.91 6.34
N ASN A 12 -3.93 12.98 6.52
CA ASN A 12 -3.03 13.14 7.67
C ASN A 12 -2.17 11.89 7.91
N ASP A 13 -1.59 11.37 6.83
CA ASP A 13 -0.72 10.20 6.82
C ASP A 13 -1.39 8.89 7.28
N ARG A 14 -2.72 8.78 7.21
CA ARG A 14 -3.46 7.56 7.60
C ARG A 14 -4.49 7.19 6.55
N THR A 15 -4.75 5.89 6.38
CA THR A 15 -5.88 5.43 5.57
C THR A 15 -7.18 5.98 6.15
N VAL A 16 -8.01 6.59 5.30
CA VAL A 16 -9.27 7.21 5.72
C VAL A 16 -10.31 6.17 6.10
N GLU A 17 -11.15 6.47 7.09
CA GLU A 17 -12.21 5.54 7.55
C GLU A 17 -13.21 5.18 6.46
N ASP A 18 -13.45 6.11 5.52
CA ASP A 18 -14.36 5.92 4.39
C ASP A 18 -13.66 5.44 3.11
N ALA A 19 -12.47 4.82 3.23
CA ALA A 19 -11.63 4.39 2.10
C ALA A 19 -12.41 3.55 1.07
N SER A 20 -13.26 2.63 1.51
CA SER A 20 -14.11 1.83 0.63
C SER A 20 -15.06 2.67 -0.23
N LYS A 21 -15.61 3.76 0.32
CA LYS A 21 -16.48 4.68 -0.43
C LYS A 21 -15.67 5.48 -1.45
N GLN A 22 -14.51 5.99 -1.04
CA GLN A 22 -13.63 6.76 -1.92
C GLN A 22 -13.06 5.92 -3.06
N LEU A 23 -12.75 4.65 -2.78
CA LEU A 23 -12.34 3.66 -3.79
C LEU A 23 -13.39 3.53 -4.91
N GLN A 24 -14.67 3.38 -4.57
CA GLN A 24 -15.73 3.24 -5.57
C GLN A 24 -15.80 4.46 -6.49
N THR A 25 -15.63 5.67 -5.93
CA THR A 25 -15.57 6.91 -6.71
C THR A 25 -14.35 6.91 -7.64
N ALA A 26 -13.16 6.60 -7.10
CA ALA A 26 -11.92 6.57 -7.88
C ALA A 26 -11.98 5.57 -9.05
N LEU A 27 -12.50 4.35 -8.81
CA LEU A 27 -12.65 3.33 -9.84
C LEU A 27 -13.60 3.77 -10.97
N LYS A 28 -14.73 4.41 -10.63
CA LYS A 28 -15.70 4.96 -11.60
C LYS A 28 -15.10 6.08 -12.46
N LEU A 29 -14.17 6.84 -11.91
CA LEU A 29 -13.44 7.89 -12.62
C LEU A 29 -12.29 7.35 -13.48
N GLY A 30 -12.09 6.03 -13.54
CA GLY A 30 -11.06 5.41 -14.36
C GLY A 30 -9.69 5.33 -13.68
N VAL A 31 -9.58 5.63 -12.38
CA VAL A 31 -8.32 5.45 -11.65
C VAL A 31 -8.00 3.97 -11.52
N ARG A 32 -6.76 3.59 -11.82
CA ARG A 32 -6.29 2.19 -11.82
C ARG A 32 -5.03 1.93 -10.98
N HIS A 33 -4.50 2.95 -10.33
CA HIS A 33 -3.46 2.79 -9.31
C HIS A 33 -3.97 3.39 -8.01
N ILE A 34 -4.19 2.55 -7.01
CA ILE A 34 -4.79 2.94 -5.74
C ILE A 34 -3.86 2.55 -4.61
N GLY A 35 -3.45 3.53 -3.80
CA GLY A 35 -2.61 3.31 -2.64
C GLY A 35 -3.32 3.58 -1.33
N PHE A 36 -2.85 2.94 -0.27
CA PHE A 36 -3.27 3.15 1.10
C PHE A 36 -2.11 2.83 2.05
N LYS A 37 -2.33 3.01 3.35
CA LYS A 37 -1.38 2.70 4.42
C LYS A 37 -1.91 1.58 5.31
N ASP A 38 -1.01 0.93 6.02
CA ASP A 38 -1.29 -0.06 7.05
C ASP A 38 -1.86 0.55 8.34
N ILE A 39 -1.79 1.88 8.48
CA ILE A 39 -2.38 2.62 9.60
C ILE A 39 -3.68 3.32 9.22
N GLY A 40 -4.59 3.43 10.20
CA GLY A 40 -5.88 4.12 10.06
C GLY A 40 -7.09 3.18 10.05
N LEU A 41 -6.93 1.96 9.54
CA LEU A 41 -7.98 0.94 9.52
C LEU A 41 -7.47 -0.39 10.11
N PRO A 42 -8.37 -1.23 10.66
CA PRO A 42 -8.03 -2.60 11.03
C PRO A 42 -7.58 -3.44 9.82
N ILE A 43 -6.67 -4.40 10.04
CA ILE A 43 -6.09 -5.24 8.98
C ILE A 43 -7.14 -5.96 8.12
N GLU A 44 -8.23 -6.44 8.72
CA GLU A 44 -9.32 -7.11 8.00
C GLU A 44 -10.08 -6.18 7.05
N GLN A 45 -10.20 -4.90 7.41
CA GLN A 45 -10.75 -3.89 6.52
C GLN A 45 -9.79 -3.55 5.39
N LEU A 46 -8.47 -3.52 5.67
CA LEU A 46 -7.45 -3.32 4.64
C LEU A 46 -7.39 -4.48 3.64
N LYS A 47 -7.54 -5.73 4.10
CA LYS A 47 -7.70 -6.92 3.23
C LYS A 47 -8.92 -6.79 2.32
N SER A 48 -10.06 -6.38 2.89
CA SER A 48 -11.29 -6.15 2.14
C SER A 48 -11.13 -5.03 1.11
N LEU A 49 -10.43 -3.95 1.48
CA LEU A 49 -10.11 -2.83 0.59
C LEU A 49 -9.22 -3.27 -0.57
N ASN A 50 -8.16 -4.03 -0.29
CA ASN A 50 -7.27 -4.60 -1.31
C ASN A 50 -8.04 -5.50 -2.29
N ALA A 51 -8.86 -6.41 -1.77
CA ALA A 51 -9.70 -7.28 -2.61
C ALA A 51 -10.62 -6.47 -3.54
N ALA A 52 -11.23 -5.40 -3.03
CA ALA A 52 -12.07 -4.50 -3.84
C ALA A 52 -11.27 -3.71 -4.89
N ILE A 53 -10.05 -3.27 -4.59
CA ILE A 53 -9.15 -2.62 -5.56
C ILE A 53 -8.87 -3.57 -6.73
N LYS A 54 -8.46 -4.81 -6.41
CA LYS A 54 -8.12 -5.82 -7.41
C LYS A 54 -9.33 -6.27 -8.23
N ALA A 55 -10.48 -6.46 -7.59
CA ALA A 55 -11.74 -6.75 -8.28
C ALA A 55 -12.18 -5.60 -9.23
N GLY A 56 -11.80 -4.36 -8.92
CA GLY A 56 -11.98 -3.20 -9.79
C GLY A 56 -10.99 -3.11 -10.97
N GLY A 57 -10.10 -4.08 -11.11
CA GLY A 57 -9.05 -4.09 -12.15
C GLY A 57 -7.96 -3.05 -11.93
N ALA A 58 -7.78 -2.58 -10.69
CA ALA A 58 -6.75 -1.62 -10.33
C ALA A 58 -5.58 -2.31 -9.59
N THR A 59 -4.39 -1.72 -9.69
CA THR A 59 -3.20 -2.11 -8.94
C THR A 59 -3.28 -1.54 -7.52
N SER A 60 -3.02 -2.39 -6.54
CA SER A 60 -2.98 -2.03 -5.12
C SER A 60 -1.56 -1.70 -4.64
N TYR A 61 -1.43 -0.58 -3.93
CA TYR A 61 -0.18 -0.12 -3.35
C TYR A 61 -0.31 0.03 -1.82
N LEU A 62 0.68 -0.45 -1.07
CA LEU A 62 0.85 -0.10 0.34
C LEU A 62 2.06 0.84 0.47
N GLU A 63 1.88 1.99 1.11
CA GLU A 63 2.98 2.91 1.42
C GLU A 63 3.46 2.77 2.86
N VAL A 64 4.77 2.57 3.04
CA VAL A 64 5.47 2.55 4.32
C VAL A 64 5.97 3.96 4.63
N VAL A 65 5.47 4.54 5.74
CA VAL A 65 5.94 5.83 6.26
C VAL A 65 6.30 5.65 7.72
N SER A 66 7.27 4.78 7.99
CA SER A 66 7.96 4.82 9.28
C SER A 66 9.41 5.25 9.13
N LEU A 67 9.85 6.03 10.11
CA LEU A 67 11.24 6.39 10.31
C LEU A 67 11.97 5.35 11.15
N ASP A 68 11.26 4.51 11.91
CA ASP A 68 11.84 3.47 12.74
C ASP A 68 11.90 2.11 12.02
N ARG A 69 12.92 1.33 12.35
CA ARG A 69 13.23 0.05 11.70
C ARG A 69 12.13 -0.99 11.91
N ASP A 70 11.62 -1.09 13.13
CA ASP A 70 10.69 -2.16 13.50
C ASP A 70 9.34 -1.95 12.81
N SER A 71 8.89 -0.71 12.70
CA SER A 71 7.69 -0.35 11.97
C SER A 71 7.81 -0.59 10.46
N GLU A 72 8.97 -0.34 9.82
CA GLU A 72 9.17 -0.69 8.40
C GLU A 72 8.96 -2.21 8.17
N VAL A 73 9.51 -3.04 9.07
CA VAL A 73 9.33 -4.49 9.03
C VAL A 73 7.88 -4.90 9.29
N VAL A 74 7.20 -4.24 10.24
CA VAL A 74 5.77 -4.49 10.52
C VAL A 74 4.91 -4.13 9.30
N SER A 75 5.16 -2.99 8.65
CA SER A 75 4.43 -2.61 7.44
C SER A 75 4.70 -3.57 6.28
N ALA A 76 5.94 -4.06 6.12
CA ALA A 76 6.25 -5.09 5.13
C ALA A 76 5.48 -6.39 5.41
N ARG A 77 5.39 -6.82 6.67
CA ARG A 77 4.56 -7.99 7.05
C ARG A 77 3.09 -7.74 6.75
N ALA A 78 2.56 -6.57 7.10
CA ALA A 78 1.20 -6.20 6.77
C ALA A 78 0.95 -6.24 5.26
N ALA A 79 1.89 -5.79 4.43
CA ALA A 79 1.81 -5.88 2.98
C ALA A 79 1.64 -7.33 2.49
N THR A 80 2.45 -8.25 3.04
CA THR A 80 2.36 -9.68 2.72
C THR A 80 1.04 -10.29 3.17
N GLU A 81 0.54 -9.90 4.35
CA GLU A 81 -0.72 -10.41 4.90
C GLU A 81 -1.94 -9.88 4.13
N ILE A 82 -1.89 -8.63 3.68
CA ILE A 82 -2.95 -7.99 2.89
C ILE A 82 -2.95 -8.53 1.45
N GLY A 83 -1.78 -8.87 0.91
CA GLY A 83 -1.62 -9.34 -0.48
C GLY A 83 -1.71 -8.21 -1.51
N VAL A 84 -1.09 -7.06 -1.20
CA VAL A 84 -0.98 -5.93 -2.13
C VAL A 84 -0.04 -6.25 -3.29
N ASP A 85 -0.19 -5.55 -4.41
CA ASP A 85 0.65 -5.79 -5.59
C ASP A 85 2.01 -5.08 -5.47
N VAL A 86 2.04 -3.92 -4.80
CA VAL A 86 3.24 -3.08 -4.68
C VAL A 86 3.42 -2.56 -3.26
N LEU A 87 4.61 -2.74 -2.70
CA LEU A 87 5.08 -2.11 -1.48
C LEU A 87 5.97 -0.90 -1.83
N LEU A 88 5.59 0.29 -1.35
CA LEU A 88 6.29 1.56 -1.59
C LEU A 88 6.88 2.09 -0.30
N GLY A 89 8.07 2.67 -0.37
CA GLY A 89 8.67 3.40 0.75
C GLY A 89 9.56 2.55 1.66
N GLY A 90 9.93 3.15 2.79
CA GLY A 90 11.06 2.68 3.60
C GLY A 90 12.41 2.89 2.91
N THR A 91 13.49 2.80 3.69
CA THR A 91 14.86 2.89 3.16
C THR A 91 15.71 1.66 3.54
N ARG A 92 15.18 0.78 4.39
CA ARG A 92 15.90 -0.36 4.96
C ARG A 92 15.66 -1.63 4.17
N VAL A 93 16.19 -1.66 2.96
CA VAL A 93 16.01 -2.77 2.01
C VAL A 93 16.44 -4.11 2.60
N ASP A 94 17.57 -4.15 3.32
CA ASP A 94 18.10 -5.39 3.92
C ASP A 94 17.17 -6.01 4.98
N ASP A 95 16.32 -5.19 5.61
CA ASP A 95 15.34 -5.65 6.61
C ASP A 95 14.02 -6.09 5.96
N VAL A 96 13.64 -5.44 4.85
CA VAL A 96 12.36 -5.70 4.17
C VAL A 96 12.46 -6.92 3.24
N LEU A 97 13.56 -7.08 2.49
CA LEU A 97 13.70 -8.15 1.51
C LEU A 97 13.47 -9.56 2.08
N PRO A 98 13.99 -9.93 3.28
CA PRO A 98 13.71 -11.24 3.87
C PRO A 98 12.24 -11.45 4.22
N VAL A 99 11.49 -10.39 4.51
CA VAL A 99 10.07 -10.45 4.88
C VAL A 99 9.19 -10.76 3.68
N ILE A 100 9.52 -10.18 2.53
CA ILE A 100 8.74 -10.32 1.29
C ILE A 100 9.30 -11.42 0.35
N ALA A 101 10.33 -12.14 0.78
CA ALA A 101 10.97 -13.17 -0.04
C ALA A 101 9.97 -14.28 -0.41
N GLY A 102 9.90 -14.59 -1.72
CA GLY A 102 9.00 -15.62 -2.25
C GLY A 102 7.54 -15.18 -2.39
N ILE A 103 7.21 -13.94 -2.05
CA ILE A 103 5.90 -13.34 -2.28
C ILE A 103 5.91 -12.62 -3.63
N ASP A 104 4.82 -12.77 -4.40
CA ASP A 104 4.60 -12.02 -5.64
C ASP A 104 4.18 -10.58 -5.31
N ILE A 105 5.16 -9.76 -4.92
CA ILE A 105 4.99 -8.35 -4.57
C ILE A 105 6.14 -7.53 -5.14
N GLN A 106 5.81 -6.43 -5.80
CA GLN A 106 6.82 -5.49 -6.26
C GLN A 106 7.25 -4.56 -5.12
N TYR A 107 8.54 -4.49 -4.84
CA TYR A 107 9.08 -3.59 -3.81
C TYR A 107 9.79 -2.38 -4.44
N CYS A 108 9.42 -1.20 -3.96
CA CYS A 108 9.88 0.10 -4.44
C CYS A 108 10.33 0.98 -3.25
N PRO A 109 11.55 0.75 -2.70
CA PRO A 109 12.11 1.55 -1.60
C PRO A 109 12.39 2.99 -2.02
N PHE A 110 12.43 3.90 -1.04
CA PHE A 110 12.90 5.26 -1.28
C PHE A 110 14.42 5.32 -1.38
N PRO A 111 14.97 6.15 -2.30
CA PRO A 111 16.40 6.40 -2.35
C PRO A 111 16.83 7.25 -1.15
N GLY A 112 17.95 6.89 -0.52
CA GLY A 112 18.55 7.66 0.57
C GLY A 112 18.73 6.86 1.85
N ARG A 113 18.98 7.58 2.95
CA ARG A 113 19.17 7.04 4.30
C ARG A 113 18.50 8.00 5.30
N ILE A 114 18.03 7.44 6.41
CA ILE A 114 17.46 8.16 7.56
C ILE A 114 18.51 8.28 8.65
#